data_AF-A0A8X7NQB3-F1
#
_entry.id   AF-A0A8X7NQB3-F1
#
_cell.length_a   1.000
_cell.length_b   1.000
_cell.length_c   1.000
_cell.angle_alpha   90.00
_cell.angle_beta   90.00
_cell.angle_gamma   90.00
#
_symmetry.space_group_name_H-M   'P 1'
#
loop_
_entity.id
_entity.type
_entity.pdbx_description
1 polymer ?
#
loop_
_entity_poly.entity_id
_entity_poly.type
_entity_poly.pdbx_seq_one_letter_code
_entity_poly.pdbx_strand_id
1 'polypeptide(L)'
;MISSLSIFALVVVNLVIAAEPNYLPTFTSSKKYFQQSNPLIPQFLVDDSTFGLHKDYSWDDVVSSLNSNQKLFFLQRHGEGWHNVAREDLNIGLIDWQCYWSIRDGKDGIEWYDADLTPKGHEQIKSLVSQIENTTSFPYPDKFYVSPLRRTLQTWQETWLNLPHKTATIKEFARELYGIDTESERHDRTYIETKFPGFEFEDGFQHDDVLWSPIYREGLENIYYRAASLLTDIFEDAKDDKVISIVSHGGTINAILAVAQHRLYNIPTGGVIPVVIEIQDNYKIYPLDQAYTNFFFWCPLSQPNITTRVDDGATIVTTVSASYSAPSSSALTSAAAYKSAT
;
A
#
# COMPACT_ATOMS: atom_id res chain seq x y z
N MET A 1 36.84 5.78 -11.87
CA MET A 1 36.12 6.79 -12.69
C MET A 1 34.68 6.33 -12.79
N ILE A 2 33.80 6.91 -11.96
CA ILE A 2 32.37 6.62 -12.01
C ILE A 2 31.85 7.34 -13.26
N SER A 3 31.33 6.59 -14.22
CA SER A 3 30.92 7.14 -15.51
C SER A 3 29.76 8.10 -15.32
N SER A 4 29.84 9.24 -15.99
CA SER A 4 28.85 10.32 -15.99
C SER A 4 27.45 9.89 -16.46
N LEU A 5 27.29 8.66 -16.98
CA LEU A 5 26.01 8.10 -17.40
C LEU A 5 25.10 7.70 -16.23
N SER A 6 25.66 7.27 -15.09
CA SER A 6 24.85 6.82 -13.94
C SER A 6 24.16 7.98 -13.20
N ILE A 7 24.74 9.18 -13.27
CA ILE A 7 24.15 10.40 -12.71
C ILE A 7 23.03 10.91 -13.63
N PHE A 8 23.15 10.70 -14.95
CA PHE A 8 22.09 11.04 -15.90
C PHE A 8 20.86 10.13 -15.75
N ALA A 9 21.03 8.83 -15.47
CA ALA A 9 19.90 7.94 -15.21
C ALA A 9 19.10 8.36 -13.96
N LEU A 10 19.77 8.76 -12.87
CA LEU A 10 19.09 9.22 -11.65
C LEU A 10 18.37 10.57 -11.83
N VAL A 11 18.92 11.46 -12.66
CA VAL A 11 18.29 12.74 -12.99
C VAL A 11 17.10 12.54 -13.93
N VAL A 12 17.13 11.53 -14.80
CA VAL A 12 16.02 11.21 -15.72
C VAL A 12 14.85 10.50 -15.00
N VAL A 13 15.09 9.70 -13.95
CA VAL A 13 13.99 9.16 -13.12
C VAL A 13 13.20 10.28 -12.43
N ASN A 14 13.84 11.41 -12.11
CA ASN A 14 13.16 12.60 -11.59
C ASN A 14 12.52 13.50 -12.68
N LEU A 15 12.75 13.24 -13.97
CA LEU A 15 12.28 14.09 -15.08
C LEU A 15 11.32 13.39 -16.04
N VAL A 16 11.10 12.07 -15.88
CA VAL A 16 10.11 11.30 -16.65
C VAL A 16 8.81 11.06 -15.87
N ILE A 17 8.65 11.68 -14.69
CA ILE A 17 7.34 12.18 -14.28
C ILE A 17 7.12 13.45 -15.10
N ALA A 18 6.80 13.28 -16.38
CA ALA A 18 6.37 14.36 -17.24
C ALA A 18 5.04 14.88 -16.71
N ALA A 19 5.08 15.82 -15.77
CA ALA A 19 3.99 16.72 -15.38
C ALA A 19 2.58 16.14 -15.52
N GLU A 20 2.31 14.98 -14.90
CA GLU A 20 0.95 14.69 -14.48
C GLU A 20 0.57 15.86 -13.57
N PRO A 21 -0.47 16.64 -13.89
CA PRO A 21 -0.86 17.70 -13.00
C PRO A 21 -1.20 17.01 -11.68
N ASN A 22 -0.41 17.27 -10.64
CA ASN A 22 -0.75 16.91 -9.27
C ASN A 22 -2.01 17.65 -8.78
N TYR A 23 -2.73 18.30 -9.69
CA TYR A 23 -4.05 18.84 -9.58
C TYR A 23 -5.08 17.76 -9.94
N LEU A 24 -5.56 17.06 -8.92
CA LEU A 24 -6.49 15.93 -9.06
C LEU A 24 -7.86 16.27 -8.45
N PRO A 25 -8.92 15.56 -8.86
CA PRO A 25 -10.24 15.68 -8.23
C PRO A 25 -10.17 15.50 -6.71
N THR A 26 -11.10 16.13 -6.00
CA THR A 26 -11.30 15.83 -4.58
C THR A 26 -12.35 14.75 -4.40
N PHE A 27 -12.29 14.07 -3.26
CA PHE A 27 -13.18 12.96 -2.93
C PHE A 27 -13.82 13.20 -1.55
N THR A 28 -15.03 12.70 -1.39
CA THR A 28 -15.71 12.61 -0.08
C THR A 28 -16.22 11.19 0.13
N SER A 29 -16.64 10.87 1.35
CA SER A 29 -17.23 9.57 1.68
C SER A 29 -18.53 9.74 2.45
N SER A 30 -19.47 8.84 2.20
CA SER A 30 -20.75 8.83 2.88
C SER A 30 -20.62 8.44 4.35
N LYS A 31 -21.29 9.20 5.22
CA LYS A 31 -21.45 8.89 6.64
C LYS A 31 -22.79 8.23 6.96
N LYS A 32 -23.60 7.93 5.94
CA LYS A 32 -24.99 7.51 6.08
C LYS A 32 -25.15 6.01 6.34
N TYR A 33 -24.44 5.18 5.58
CA TYR A 33 -24.75 3.75 5.48
C TYR A 33 -23.96 2.89 6.46
N PHE A 34 -22.73 3.28 6.78
CA PHE A 34 -21.80 2.41 7.50
C PHE A 34 -21.34 2.99 8.83
N GLN A 35 -21.34 2.15 9.86
CA GLN A 35 -20.88 2.45 11.21
C GLN A 35 -19.40 2.84 11.23
N GLN A 36 -18.56 2.24 10.37
CA GLN A 36 -17.16 2.65 10.22
C GLN A 36 -16.98 4.11 9.85
N SER A 37 -17.96 4.78 9.22
CA SER A 37 -17.85 6.20 8.87
C SER A 37 -18.08 7.13 10.05
N ASN A 38 -18.65 6.65 11.16
CA ASN A 38 -18.95 7.45 12.34
C ASN A 38 -17.75 7.45 13.32
N PRO A 39 -17.04 8.59 13.50
CA PRO A 39 -15.90 8.66 14.41
C PRO A 39 -16.28 8.50 15.89
N LEU A 40 -17.57 8.61 16.24
CA LEU A 40 -18.07 8.39 17.59
C LEU A 40 -18.29 6.91 17.91
N ILE A 41 -18.22 6.01 16.92
CA ILE A 41 -18.29 4.56 17.12
C ILE A 41 -16.84 4.03 17.18
N PRO A 42 -16.34 3.61 18.36
CA PRO A 42 -15.06 2.93 18.47
C PRO A 42 -15.01 1.74 17.52
N GLN A 43 -13.84 1.51 16.90
CA GLN A 43 -13.70 0.47 15.87
C GLN A 43 -14.09 -0.93 16.38
N PHE A 44 -13.76 -1.26 17.63
CA PHE A 44 -14.12 -2.55 18.24
C PHE A 44 -15.62 -2.72 18.55
N LEU A 45 -16.44 -1.67 18.35
CA LEU A 45 -17.90 -1.71 18.48
C LEU A 45 -18.62 -1.71 17.13
N VAL A 46 -17.89 -1.65 16.01
CA VAL A 46 -18.50 -1.78 14.67
C VAL A 46 -18.99 -3.21 14.50
N ASP A 47 -20.25 -3.36 14.06
CA ASP A 47 -20.84 -4.67 13.78
C ASP A 47 -20.27 -5.27 12.49
N ASP A 48 -19.20 -6.04 12.65
CA ASP A 48 -18.50 -6.67 11.54
C ASP A 48 -19.37 -7.72 10.82
N SER A 49 -20.37 -8.32 11.48
CA SER A 49 -21.20 -9.37 10.88
C SER A 49 -22.00 -8.90 9.66
N THR A 50 -22.20 -7.59 9.52
CA THR A 50 -22.86 -6.93 8.39
C THR A 50 -21.95 -5.98 7.63
N PHE A 51 -20.63 -6.14 7.78
CA PHE A 51 -19.62 -5.23 7.24
C PHE A 51 -19.82 -3.76 7.71
N GLY A 52 -20.39 -3.61 8.91
CA GLY A 52 -20.73 -2.33 9.53
C GLY A 52 -21.93 -1.62 8.92
N LEU A 53 -22.74 -2.26 8.06
CA LEU A 53 -23.98 -1.66 7.55
C LEU A 53 -24.94 -1.33 8.71
N HIS A 54 -25.51 -0.14 8.71
CA HIS A 54 -26.54 0.22 9.68
C HIS A 54 -27.81 -0.61 9.44
N LYS A 55 -28.43 -1.11 10.52
CA LYS A 55 -29.62 -1.99 10.47
C LYS A 55 -30.84 -1.37 9.78
N ASP A 56 -30.84 -0.04 9.62
CA ASP A 56 -31.90 0.71 8.93
C ASP A 56 -31.77 0.65 7.39
N TYR A 57 -30.71 0.04 6.85
CA TYR A 57 -30.46 -0.07 5.42
C TYR A 57 -30.18 -1.51 5.00
N SER A 58 -30.60 -1.85 3.79
CA SER A 58 -30.16 -3.02 3.03
C SER A 58 -29.04 -2.64 2.04
N TRP A 59 -28.35 -3.65 1.50
CA TRP A 59 -27.39 -3.43 0.40
C TRP A 59 -28.04 -2.83 -0.84
N ASP A 60 -29.28 -3.22 -1.14
CA ASP A 60 -30.06 -2.66 -2.24
C ASP A 60 -30.34 -1.17 -2.02
N ASP A 61 -30.62 -0.74 -0.78
CA ASP A 61 -30.78 0.69 -0.44
C ASP A 61 -29.49 1.47 -0.69
N VAL A 62 -28.33 0.87 -0.40
CA VAL A 62 -27.03 1.50 -0.67
C VAL A 62 -26.85 1.66 -2.18
N VAL A 63 -26.86 0.57 -2.94
CA VAL A 63 -26.50 0.55 -4.36
C VAL A 63 -27.50 1.31 -5.24
N SER A 64 -28.80 1.18 -4.96
CA SER A 64 -29.84 1.89 -5.74
C SER A 64 -29.80 3.41 -5.54
N SER A 65 -29.31 3.88 -4.38
CA SER A 65 -29.21 5.31 -4.08
C SER A 65 -28.01 6.02 -4.72
N LEU A 66 -27.01 5.28 -5.21
CA LEU A 66 -25.79 5.86 -5.78
C LEU A 66 -26.09 6.56 -7.11
N ASN A 67 -25.64 7.81 -7.21
CA ASN A 67 -25.60 8.58 -8.46
C ASN A 67 -24.32 8.26 -9.28
N SER A 68 -24.16 8.88 -10.46
CA SER A 68 -23.03 8.62 -11.37
C SER A 68 -21.65 8.94 -10.78
N ASN A 69 -21.59 9.85 -9.81
CA ASN A 69 -20.35 10.30 -9.17
C ASN A 69 -20.05 9.51 -7.89
N GLN A 70 -20.89 8.54 -7.52
CA GLN A 70 -20.77 7.74 -6.31
C GLN A 70 -20.55 6.27 -6.64
N LYS A 71 -19.62 5.64 -5.93
CA LYS A 71 -19.36 4.21 -6.03
C LYS A 71 -19.21 3.61 -4.64
N LEU A 72 -19.69 2.38 -4.48
CA LEU A 72 -19.47 1.55 -3.29
C LEU A 72 -18.15 0.80 -3.49
N PHE A 73 -17.15 1.09 -2.66
CA PHE A 73 -15.86 0.41 -2.65
C PHE A 73 -15.81 -0.62 -1.54
N PHE A 74 -15.44 -1.85 -1.88
CA PHE A 74 -14.95 -2.86 -0.95
C PHE A 74 -13.42 -2.80 -0.94
N LEU A 75 -12.86 -2.13 0.06
CA LEU A 75 -11.42 -2.01 0.24
C LEU A 75 -10.92 -3.16 1.12
N GLN A 76 -10.32 -4.16 0.50
CA GLN A 76 -9.85 -5.37 1.18
C GLN A 76 -8.35 -5.28 1.44
N ARG A 77 -7.96 -5.46 2.70
CA ARG A 77 -6.55 -5.64 3.05
C ARG A 77 -6.17 -7.10 2.80
N HIS A 78 -4.99 -7.33 2.22
CA HIS A 78 -4.43 -8.68 2.08
C HIS A 78 -4.48 -9.50 3.39
N GLY A 79 -4.58 -10.82 3.27
CA GLY A 79 -4.42 -11.76 4.38
C GLY A 79 -3.05 -11.61 5.06
N GLU A 80 -2.88 -12.16 6.27
CA GLU A 80 -1.58 -12.12 6.95
C GLU A 80 -0.48 -12.72 6.06
N GLY A 81 0.54 -11.92 5.76
CA GLY A 81 1.73 -12.34 5.03
C GLY A 81 2.91 -12.53 5.97
N TRP A 82 3.91 -13.30 5.52
CA TRP A 82 5.11 -13.56 6.34
C TRP A 82 5.80 -12.28 6.82
N HIS A 83 5.77 -11.21 6.02
CA HIS A 83 6.28 -9.90 6.41
C HIS A 83 5.61 -9.28 7.65
N ASN A 84 4.33 -9.59 7.90
CA ASN A 84 3.61 -9.07 9.06
C ASN A 84 4.11 -9.65 10.38
N VAL A 85 4.53 -10.92 10.36
CA VAL A 85 4.85 -11.70 11.56
C VAL A 85 6.35 -11.91 11.73
N ALA A 86 7.15 -11.80 10.67
CA ALA A 86 8.58 -12.09 10.65
C ALA A 86 9.35 -11.43 11.80
N ARG A 87 9.08 -10.15 12.08
CA ARG A 87 9.75 -9.43 13.17
C ARG A 87 9.47 -10.08 14.54
N GLU A 88 8.22 -10.43 14.80
CA GLU A 88 7.80 -11.03 16.07
C GLU A 88 8.27 -12.48 16.18
N ASP A 89 8.04 -13.28 15.14
CA ASP A 89 8.39 -14.71 15.11
C ASP A 89 9.89 -14.96 15.25
N LEU A 90 10.72 -14.04 14.72
CA LEU A 90 12.18 -14.12 14.81
C LEU A 90 12.76 -13.37 16.01
N ASN A 91 11.90 -12.83 16.90
CA ASN A 91 12.28 -12.03 18.07
C ASN A 91 13.22 -10.86 17.72
N ILE A 92 12.94 -10.16 16.62
CA ILE A 92 13.74 -9.03 16.14
C ILE A 92 13.19 -7.72 16.73
N GLY A 93 14.08 -6.93 17.33
CA GLY A 93 13.73 -5.60 17.84
C GLY A 93 13.31 -4.64 16.72
N LEU A 94 12.43 -3.68 17.01
CA LEU A 94 11.92 -2.72 16.01
C LEU A 94 13.05 -1.98 15.28
N ILE A 95 14.06 -1.52 16.02
CA ILE A 95 15.19 -0.78 15.46
C ILE A 95 16.03 -1.68 14.54
N ASP A 96 16.32 -2.91 14.96
CA ASP A 96 17.05 -3.88 14.13
C ASP A 96 16.26 -4.26 12.88
N TRP A 97 14.94 -4.36 13.00
CA TRP A 97 14.08 -4.55 11.84
C TRP A 97 14.24 -3.40 10.86
N GLN A 98 13.98 -2.18 11.33
CA GLN A 98 13.95 -0.97 10.52
C GLN A 98 15.30 -0.64 9.85
N CYS A 99 16.40 -0.88 10.55
CA CYS A 99 17.74 -0.50 10.10
C CYS A 99 18.50 -1.62 9.39
N TYR A 100 18.10 -2.87 9.55
CA TYR A 100 18.89 -4.00 9.05
C TYR A 100 18.01 -5.07 8.38
N TRP A 101 16.95 -5.55 9.02
CA TRP A 101 16.22 -6.70 8.45
C TRP A 101 15.26 -6.31 7.33
N SER A 102 14.62 -5.15 7.37
CA SER A 102 13.62 -4.78 6.37
C SER A 102 14.18 -4.60 4.95
N ILE A 103 15.50 -4.36 4.82
CA ILE A 103 16.22 -4.24 3.54
C ILE A 103 16.80 -5.57 3.02
N ARG A 104 16.44 -6.70 3.65
CA ARG A 104 16.84 -8.06 3.24
C ARG A 104 15.61 -8.85 2.82
N ASP A 105 15.79 -10.01 2.21
CA ASP A 105 14.63 -10.76 1.69
C ASP A 105 14.02 -11.72 2.70
N GLY A 106 14.77 -12.11 3.72
CA GLY A 106 14.32 -13.10 4.69
C GLY A 106 15.36 -13.49 5.73
N LYS A 107 14.96 -14.35 6.66
CA LYS A 107 15.82 -14.97 7.69
C LYS A 107 15.19 -16.26 8.21
N ASP A 108 16.03 -17.27 8.46
CA ASP A 108 15.66 -18.53 9.12
C ASP A 108 14.43 -19.23 8.50
N GLY A 109 14.33 -19.16 7.16
CA GLY A 109 13.23 -19.78 6.39
C GLY A 109 11.96 -18.94 6.26
N ILE A 110 11.93 -17.74 6.83
CA ILE A 110 10.86 -16.76 6.63
C ILE A 110 11.31 -15.75 5.58
N GLU A 111 10.58 -15.65 4.47
CA GLU A 111 10.78 -14.66 3.41
C GLU A 111 9.77 -13.51 3.57
N TRP A 112 10.25 -12.28 3.57
CA TRP A 112 9.40 -11.08 3.55
C TRP A 112 9.52 -10.23 2.29
N TYR A 113 10.51 -10.48 1.40
CA TYR A 113 10.52 -9.90 0.06
C TYR A 113 9.24 -10.25 -0.68
N ASP A 114 8.48 -9.24 -1.15
CA ASP A 114 7.16 -9.40 -1.79
C ASP A 114 6.31 -10.53 -1.17
N ALA A 115 6.23 -10.60 0.16
CA ALA A 115 5.92 -11.86 0.85
C ALA A 115 4.64 -12.59 0.40
N ASP A 116 4.67 -13.92 0.43
CA ASP A 116 3.49 -14.77 0.36
C ASP A 116 2.66 -14.70 1.66
N LEU A 117 1.39 -15.13 1.55
CA LEU A 117 0.50 -15.34 2.69
C LEU A 117 1.00 -16.44 3.64
N THR A 118 0.69 -16.28 4.93
CA THR A 118 0.86 -17.33 5.94
C THR A 118 -0.33 -18.29 5.90
N PRO A 119 -0.23 -19.50 6.49
CA PRO A 119 -1.40 -20.37 6.69
C PRO A 119 -2.57 -19.66 7.39
N LYS A 120 -2.30 -18.76 8.33
CA LYS A 120 -3.33 -17.96 8.99
C LYS A 120 -3.93 -16.92 8.05
N GLY A 121 -3.13 -16.31 7.17
CA GLY A 121 -3.62 -15.42 6.12
C GLY A 121 -4.66 -16.10 5.21
N HIS A 122 -4.40 -17.33 4.80
CA HIS A 122 -5.36 -18.14 4.04
C HIS A 122 -6.67 -18.38 4.82
N GLU A 123 -6.60 -18.72 6.11
CA GLU A 123 -7.80 -18.91 6.93
C GLU A 123 -8.59 -17.61 7.14
N GLN A 124 -7.92 -16.47 7.24
CA GLN A 124 -8.60 -15.17 7.30
C GLN A 124 -9.43 -14.91 6.04
N ILE A 125 -8.87 -15.22 4.86
CA ILE A 125 -9.58 -15.04 3.59
C ILE A 125 -10.77 -15.99 3.48
N LYS A 126 -10.61 -17.27 3.87
CA LYS A 126 -11.73 -18.22 3.91
C LYS A 126 -12.87 -17.75 4.82
N SER A 127 -12.53 -17.15 5.96
CA SER A 127 -13.52 -16.55 6.86
C SER A 127 -14.29 -15.41 6.19
N LEU A 128 -13.58 -14.53 5.46
CA LEU A 128 -14.21 -13.45 4.70
C LEU A 128 -15.12 -14.00 3.58
N VAL A 129 -14.68 -15.01 2.83
CA VAL A 129 -15.49 -15.66 1.78
C VAL A 129 -16.77 -16.21 2.38
N SER A 130 -16.66 -16.95 3.49
CA SER A 130 -17.82 -17.48 4.20
C SER A 130 -18.78 -16.38 4.64
N GLN A 131 -18.25 -15.23 5.09
CA GLN A 131 -19.07 -14.09 5.47
C GLN A 131 -19.81 -13.47 4.27
N ILE A 132 -19.13 -13.33 3.13
CA ILE A 132 -19.73 -12.83 1.89
C ILE A 132 -20.88 -13.75 1.45
N GLU A 133 -20.65 -15.06 1.39
CA GLU A 133 -21.67 -16.05 0.98
C GLU A 133 -22.89 -16.07 1.90
N ASN A 134 -22.68 -15.87 3.20
CA ASN A 134 -23.75 -15.83 4.18
C ASN A 134 -24.46 -14.47 4.28
N THR A 135 -24.01 -13.46 3.53
CA THR A 135 -24.62 -12.13 3.54
C THR A 135 -25.74 -12.06 2.50
N THR A 136 -26.97 -11.95 3.00
CA THR A 136 -28.16 -11.77 2.17
C THR A 136 -28.02 -10.54 1.27
N SER A 137 -28.26 -10.74 -0.04
CA SER A 137 -28.17 -9.69 -1.05
C SER A 137 -26.82 -8.95 -1.05
N PHE A 138 -25.71 -9.65 -0.79
CA PHE A 138 -24.39 -9.07 -0.92
C PHE A 138 -24.20 -8.46 -2.32
N PRO A 139 -23.80 -7.19 -2.44
CA PRO A 139 -23.66 -6.53 -3.73
C PRO A 139 -22.31 -6.92 -4.32
N TYR A 140 -22.32 -7.97 -5.15
CA TYR A 140 -21.10 -8.41 -5.82
C TYR A 140 -20.50 -7.29 -6.69
N PRO A 141 -19.18 -7.08 -6.65
CA PRO A 141 -18.55 -6.01 -7.41
C PRO A 141 -18.71 -6.16 -8.93
N ASP A 142 -18.89 -5.02 -9.59
CA ASP A 142 -18.96 -4.89 -11.04
C ASP A 142 -17.55 -4.85 -11.66
N LYS A 143 -16.57 -4.31 -10.92
CA LYS A 143 -15.16 -4.13 -11.31
C LYS A 143 -14.23 -4.50 -10.17
N PHE A 144 -13.06 -5.03 -10.53
CA PHE A 144 -12.09 -5.57 -9.60
C PHE A 144 -10.70 -5.01 -9.90
N TYR A 145 -10.03 -4.54 -8.86
CA TYR A 145 -8.66 -4.03 -8.92
C TYR A 145 -7.81 -4.69 -7.84
N VAL A 146 -6.52 -4.83 -8.11
CA VAL A 146 -5.60 -5.49 -7.20
C VAL A 146 -4.21 -4.88 -7.29
N SER A 147 -3.46 -4.89 -6.19
CA SER A 147 -2.04 -4.57 -6.24
C SER A 147 -1.22 -5.70 -6.87
N PRO A 148 -0.08 -5.40 -7.53
CA PRO A 148 0.82 -6.40 -8.12
C PRO A 148 1.61 -7.25 -7.10
N LEU A 149 1.57 -6.95 -5.80
CA LEU A 149 2.31 -7.72 -4.80
C LEU A 149 1.67 -9.10 -4.55
N ARG A 150 2.48 -10.14 -4.33
CA ARG A 150 2.04 -11.56 -4.29
C ARG A 150 0.88 -11.78 -3.31
N ARG A 151 1.02 -11.30 -2.07
CA ARG A 151 -0.03 -11.40 -1.04
C ARG A 151 -1.38 -10.81 -1.46
N THR A 152 -1.41 -9.73 -2.25
CA THR A 152 -2.68 -9.17 -2.74
C THR A 152 -3.26 -9.99 -3.88
N LEU A 153 -2.42 -10.55 -4.75
CA LEU A 153 -2.85 -11.46 -5.83
C LEU A 153 -3.42 -12.76 -5.27
N GLN A 154 -2.74 -13.39 -4.29
CA GLN A 154 -3.24 -14.56 -3.56
C GLN A 154 -4.57 -14.25 -2.85
N THR A 155 -4.63 -13.12 -2.15
CA THR A 155 -5.85 -12.68 -1.47
C THR A 155 -7.01 -12.53 -2.44
N TRP A 156 -6.79 -11.88 -3.59
CA TRP A 156 -7.84 -11.71 -4.59
C TRP A 156 -8.30 -13.06 -5.15
N GLN A 157 -7.36 -13.94 -5.51
CA GLN A 157 -7.68 -15.26 -6.07
C GLN A 157 -8.54 -16.07 -5.11
N GLU A 158 -8.15 -16.13 -3.83
CA GLU A 158 -8.88 -16.90 -2.83
C GLU A 158 -10.22 -16.27 -2.43
N THR A 159 -10.35 -14.94 -2.54
CA THR A 159 -11.62 -14.26 -2.25
C THR A 159 -12.61 -14.42 -3.38
N TRP A 160 -12.20 -14.18 -4.62
CA TRP A 160 -13.14 -13.90 -5.71
C TRP A 160 -13.26 -14.99 -6.76
N LEU A 161 -12.27 -15.88 -6.96
CA LEU A 161 -12.33 -16.86 -8.05
C LEU A 161 -13.54 -17.80 -7.98
N ASN A 162 -14.01 -18.10 -6.76
CA ASN A 162 -15.17 -18.97 -6.54
C ASN A 162 -16.46 -18.20 -6.20
N LEU A 163 -16.41 -16.86 -6.25
CA LEU A 163 -17.56 -15.97 -6.13
C LEU A 163 -17.87 -15.33 -7.49
N PRO A 164 -19.04 -14.71 -7.68
CA PRO A 164 -19.28 -13.83 -8.82
C PRO A 164 -18.17 -12.78 -8.96
N HIS A 165 -17.42 -12.85 -10.07
CA HIS A 165 -16.29 -11.97 -10.34
C HIS A 165 -16.16 -11.67 -11.84
N LYS A 166 -15.35 -10.65 -12.13
CA LYS A 166 -14.74 -10.40 -13.44
C LYS A 166 -13.23 -10.43 -13.28
N THR A 167 -12.50 -10.51 -14.38
CA THR A 167 -11.04 -10.37 -14.38
C THR A 167 -10.64 -9.08 -13.70
N ALA A 168 -9.71 -9.17 -12.74
CA ALA A 168 -9.20 -8.00 -12.04
C ALA A 168 -8.05 -7.34 -12.79
N THR A 169 -8.02 -6.02 -12.73
CA THR A 169 -6.93 -5.21 -13.27
C THR A 169 -5.90 -4.92 -12.18
N ILE A 170 -4.65 -5.25 -12.46
CA ILE A 170 -3.50 -4.91 -11.64
C ILE A 170 -3.23 -3.42 -11.78
N LYS A 171 -3.24 -2.71 -10.65
CA LYS A 171 -2.94 -1.27 -10.54
C LYS A 171 -1.67 -1.06 -9.75
N GLU A 172 -0.65 -0.48 -10.36
CA GLU A 172 0.64 -0.17 -9.75
C GLU A 172 0.47 0.79 -8.56
N PHE A 173 -0.53 1.67 -8.62
CA PHE A 173 -0.86 2.60 -7.54
C PHE A 173 -1.63 1.98 -6.37
N ALA A 174 -2.06 0.72 -6.48
CA ALA A 174 -2.68 -0.01 -5.37
C ALA A 174 -1.67 -0.69 -4.42
N ARG A 175 -0.36 -0.60 -4.70
CA ARG A 175 0.74 -1.16 -3.89
C ARG A 175 0.84 -0.51 -2.51
N GLU A 176 1.51 -1.18 -1.56
CA GLU A 176 1.89 -0.60 -0.25
C GLU A 176 2.88 0.58 -0.42
N LEU A 177 3.34 1.18 0.68
CA LEU A 177 4.40 2.19 0.67
C LEU A 177 5.60 1.76 -0.18
N TYR A 178 6.08 2.63 -1.07
CA TYR A 178 7.26 2.35 -1.89
C TYR A 178 8.57 2.43 -1.11
N GLY A 179 9.50 1.56 -1.49
CA GLY A 179 10.92 1.67 -1.19
C GLY A 179 11.36 1.27 0.22
N ILE A 180 12.67 1.19 0.39
CA ILE A 180 13.45 0.65 1.50
C ILE A 180 13.12 -0.80 1.84
N ASP A 181 11.87 -1.08 2.24
CA ASP A 181 11.48 -2.41 2.67
C ASP A 181 11.32 -3.32 1.44
N THR A 182 11.95 -4.49 1.46
CA THR A 182 11.88 -5.50 0.38
C THR A 182 10.48 -6.10 0.26
N GLU A 183 9.66 -6.06 1.31
CA GLU A 183 8.25 -6.46 1.27
C GLU A 183 7.40 -5.60 0.32
N SER A 184 7.93 -4.42 -0.03
CA SER A 184 7.33 -3.48 -0.96
C SER A 184 7.99 -3.49 -2.34
N GLU A 185 9.07 -4.23 -2.58
CA GLU A 185 9.64 -4.46 -3.91
C GLU A 185 8.82 -5.55 -4.59
N ARG A 186 8.21 -5.26 -5.75
CA ARG A 186 7.43 -6.26 -6.49
C ARG A 186 8.35 -7.07 -7.39
N HIS A 187 7.93 -8.29 -7.68
CA HIS A 187 8.51 -9.02 -8.80
C HIS A 187 8.25 -8.34 -10.15
N ASP A 188 9.04 -8.71 -11.16
CA ASP A 188 8.82 -8.25 -12.53
C ASP A 188 7.49 -8.77 -13.10
N ARG A 189 7.08 -8.14 -14.20
CA ARG A 189 5.83 -8.46 -14.89
C ARG A 189 5.77 -9.92 -15.35
N THR A 190 6.88 -10.47 -15.86
CA THR A 190 6.94 -11.85 -16.36
C THR A 190 6.68 -12.84 -15.24
N TYR A 191 7.24 -12.60 -14.06
CA TYR A 191 6.98 -13.39 -12.86
C TYR A 191 5.49 -13.35 -12.50
N ILE A 192 4.89 -12.15 -12.43
CA ILE A 192 3.48 -11.98 -12.06
C ILE A 192 2.59 -12.72 -13.08
N GLU A 193 2.79 -12.50 -14.38
CA GLU A 193 2.04 -13.17 -15.46
C GLU A 193 2.13 -14.71 -15.37
N THR A 194 3.32 -15.23 -15.06
CA THR A 194 3.57 -16.67 -15.01
C THR A 194 3.00 -17.31 -13.75
N LYS A 195 3.13 -16.65 -12.59
CA LYS A 195 2.74 -17.20 -11.28
C LYS A 195 1.27 -16.96 -10.95
N PHE A 196 0.72 -15.85 -11.43
CA PHE A 196 -0.64 -15.42 -11.17
C PHE A 196 -1.35 -15.18 -12.51
N PRO A 197 -1.68 -16.24 -13.27
CA PRO A 197 -2.47 -16.07 -14.48
C PRO A 197 -3.90 -15.63 -14.14
N GLY A 198 -4.57 -14.95 -15.08
CA GLY A 198 -5.97 -14.54 -14.93
C GLY A 198 -6.19 -13.11 -14.42
N PHE A 199 -5.15 -12.28 -14.48
CA PHE A 199 -5.24 -10.83 -14.26
C PHE A 199 -4.96 -10.06 -15.55
N GLU A 200 -5.51 -8.85 -15.65
CA GLU A 200 -5.12 -7.86 -16.65
C GLU A 200 -4.16 -6.86 -16.01
N PHE A 201 -3.21 -6.33 -16.77
CA PHE A 201 -2.37 -5.22 -16.31
C PHE A 201 -2.95 -3.92 -16.85
N GLU A 202 -2.87 -2.85 -16.05
CA GLU A 202 -3.18 -1.52 -16.54
C GLU A 202 -2.30 -1.11 -17.73
N ASP A 203 -2.82 -0.19 -18.53
CA ASP A 203 -2.07 0.39 -19.64
C ASP A 203 -0.78 1.05 -19.13
N GLY A 204 0.34 0.75 -19.80
CA GLY A 204 1.64 1.30 -19.44
C GLY A 204 2.33 0.63 -18.24
N PHE A 205 1.80 -0.48 -17.71
CA PHE A 205 2.45 -1.24 -16.64
C PHE A 205 3.90 -1.64 -17.01
N GLN A 206 4.85 -1.22 -16.18
CA GLN A 206 6.28 -1.40 -16.43
C GLN A 206 6.73 -2.84 -16.15
N HIS A 207 7.66 -3.37 -16.96
CA HIS A 207 8.19 -4.72 -16.75
C HIS A 207 8.86 -4.85 -15.38
N ASP A 208 9.91 -4.06 -15.15
CA ASP A 208 10.67 -4.05 -13.89
C ASP A 208 10.02 -3.13 -12.85
N ASP A 209 10.35 -3.34 -11.58
CA ASP A 209 9.94 -2.45 -10.49
C ASP A 209 10.79 -1.17 -10.46
N VAL A 210 10.37 -0.19 -11.26
CA VAL A 210 11.04 1.12 -11.36
C VAL A 210 10.65 2.10 -10.25
N LEU A 211 9.64 1.76 -9.44
CA LEU A 211 9.11 2.63 -8.37
C LEU A 211 9.71 2.31 -7.00
N TRP A 212 10.21 1.09 -6.81
CA TRP A 212 10.94 0.74 -5.60
C TRP A 212 12.38 1.26 -5.62
N SER A 213 12.85 1.71 -4.46
CA SER A 213 14.23 2.17 -4.26
C SER A 213 14.78 1.60 -2.96
N PRO A 214 16.02 1.09 -2.92
CA PRO A 214 16.66 0.67 -1.67
C PRO A 214 17.08 1.86 -0.80
N ILE A 215 16.99 3.10 -1.32
CA ILE A 215 17.52 4.31 -0.67
C ILE A 215 16.39 5.24 -0.24
N TYR A 216 15.33 5.33 -1.04
CA TYR A 216 14.21 6.24 -0.80
C TYR A 216 12.98 5.45 -0.37
N ARG A 217 12.23 6.00 0.59
CA ARG A 217 10.92 5.52 1.01
C ARG A 217 9.88 6.57 0.72
N GLU A 218 8.71 6.12 0.30
CA GLU A 218 7.55 6.97 0.06
C GLU A 218 7.15 7.76 1.31
N GLY A 219 6.94 9.06 1.13
CA GLY A 219 6.37 9.96 2.12
C GLY A 219 4.85 10.05 2.02
N LEU A 220 4.25 10.71 3.01
CA LEU A 220 2.78 10.88 3.08
C LEU A 220 2.21 11.64 1.87
N GLU A 221 2.96 12.60 1.34
CA GLU A 221 2.56 13.36 0.17
C GLU A 221 2.36 12.47 -1.06
N ASN A 222 3.31 11.57 -1.32
CA ASN A 222 3.25 10.71 -2.49
C ASN A 222 2.15 9.65 -2.36
N ILE A 223 1.99 9.01 -1.19
CA ILE A 223 0.91 8.02 -1.03
C ILE A 223 -0.48 8.64 -1.11
N TYR A 224 -0.67 9.90 -0.68
CA TYR A 224 -1.94 10.61 -0.87
C TYR A 224 -2.19 11.02 -2.31
N TYR A 225 -1.18 11.51 -3.01
CA TYR A 225 -1.25 11.75 -4.45
C TYR A 225 -1.62 10.46 -5.20
N ARG A 226 -0.97 9.35 -4.84
CA ARG A 226 -1.16 8.05 -5.46
C ARG A 226 -2.54 7.45 -5.19
N ALA A 227 -3.04 7.56 -3.96
CA ALA A 227 -4.40 7.16 -3.63
C ALA A 227 -5.46 7.98 -4.39
N ALA A 228 -5.24 9.30 -4.54
CA ALA A 228 -6.13 10.15 -5.33
C ALA A 228 -6.07 9.84 -6.83
N SER A 229 -4.87 9.56 -7.36
CA SER A 229 -4.67 9.16 -8.75
C SER A 229 -5.34 7.82 -9.03
N LEU A 230 -5.18 6.84 -8.13
CA LEU A 230 -5.85 5.55 -8.22
C LEU A 230 -7.38 5.70 -8.22
N LEU A 231 -7.94 6.51 -7.32
CA LEU A 231 -9.38 6.76 -7.32
C LEU A 231 -9.82 7.44 -8.62
N THR A 232 -9.10 8.47 -9.08
CA THR A 232 -9.43 9.20 -10.32
C THR A 232 -9.52 8.26 -11.51
N ASP A 233 -8.50 7.42 -11.67
CA ASP A 233 -8.43 6.44 -12.74
C ASP A 233 -9.55 5.38 -12.62
N ILE A 234 -9.84 4.86 -11.42
CA ILE A 234 -10.94 3.92 -11.22
C ILE A 234 -12.30 4.55 -11.52
N PHE A 235 -12.52 5.82 -11.16
CA PHE A 235 -13.77 6.52 -11.47
C PHE A 235 -13.99 6.67 -12.98
N GLU A 236 -12.91 6.84 -13.75
CA GLU A 236 -12.94 6.89 -15.21
C GLU A 236 -13.13 5.50 -15.84
N ASP A 237 -12.31 4.50 -15.47
CA ASP A 237 -12.40 3.14 -16.03
C ASP A 237 -13.75 2.47 -15.72
N ALA A 238 -14.26 2.68 -14.50
CA ALA A 238 -15.49 2.08 -14.02
C ALA A 238 -16.69 3.04 -14.11
N LYS A 239 -16.71 4.00 -15.04
CA LYS A 239 -17.72 5.07 -15.10
C LYS A 239 -19.18 4.59 -15.04
N ASP A 240 -19.47 3.44 -15.67
CA ASP A 240 -20.82 2.86 -15.76
C ASP A 240 -21.11 1.85 -14.63
N ASP A 241 -20.12 1.54 -13.79
CA ASP A 241 -20.18 0.57 -12.72
C ASP A 241 -20.41 1.23 -11.34
N LYS A 242 -21.07 0.54 -10.41
CA LYS A 242 -21.43 1.10 -9.09
C LYS A 242 -20.66 0.48 -7.94
N VAL A 243 -20.30 -0.79 -8.05
CA VAL A 243 -19.68 -1.56 -6.97
C VAL A 243 -18.27 -1.98 -7.37
N ILE A 244 -17.28 -1.57 -6.58
CA ILE A 244 -15.87 -1.72 -6.89
C ILE A 244 -15.20 -2.54 -5.80
N SER A 245 -14.37 -3.53 -6.17
CA SER A 245 -13.46 -4.20 -5.25
C SER A 245 -12.03 -3.77 -5.48
N ILE A 246 -11.30 -3.48 -4.41
CA ILE A 246 -9.85 -3.25 -4.44
C ILE A 246 -9.20 -4.11 -3.38
N VAL A 247 -8.31 -5.03 -3.79
CA VAL A 247 -7.44 -5.78 -2.88
C VAL A 247 -6.07 -5.09 -2.79
N SER A 248 -5.76 -4.56 -1.62
CA SER A 248 -4.62 -3.67 -1.39
C SER A 248 -4.03 -3.86 0.02
N HIS A 249 -3.38 -2.83 0.55
CA HIS A 249 -2.55 -2.86 1.76
C HIS A 249 -3.02 -1.84 2.79
N GLY A 250 -2.54 -2.00 4.02
CA GLY A 250 -2.99 -1.15 5.13
C GLY A 250 -2.65 0.33 4.93
N GLY A 251 -1.44 0.64 4.44
CA GLY A 251 -1.04 2.03 4.20
C GLY A 251 -1.88 2.69 3.09
N THR A 252 -2.02 2.01 1.96
CA THR A 252 -2.76 2.51 0.79
C THR A 252 -4.24 2.66 1.05
N ILE A 253 -4.87 1.71 1.76
CA ILE A 253 -6.27 1.86 2.12
C ILE A 253 -6.47 3.04 3.07
N ASN A 254 -5.61 3.23 4.08
CA ASN A 254 -5.68 4.42 4.93
C ASN A 254 -5.49 5.72 4.15
N ALA A 255 -4.63 5.73 3.12
CA ALA A 255 -4.49 6.88 2.22
C ALA A 255 -5.76 7.14 1.40
N ILE A 256 -6.40 6.10 0.87
CA ILE A 256 -7.71 6.20 0.19
C ILE A 256 -8.76 6.79 1.14
N LEU A 257 -8.87 6.27 2.36
CA LEU A 257 -9.80 6.77 3.38
C LEU A 257 -9.53 8.25 3.68
N ALA A 258 -8.27 8.64 3.89
CA ALA A 258 -7.90 10.03 4.16
C ALA A 258 -8.25 10.96 3.00
N VAL A 259 -7.95 10.57 1.76
CA VAL A 259 -8.27 11.34 0.55
C VAL A 259 -9.78 11.49 0.36
N ALA A 260 -10.55 10.44 0.66
CA ALA A 260 -12.02 10.45 0.65
C ALA A 260 -12.65 11.09 1.90
N GLN A 261 -11.87 11.76 2.75
CA GLN A 261 -12.33 12.43 3.98
C GLN A 261 -13.09 11.49 4.94
N HIS A 262 -12.80 10.20 4.86
CA HIS A 262 -13.21 9.21 5.84
C HIS A 262 -12.25 9.30 7.04
N ARG A 263 -12.68 8.84 8.22
CA ARG A 263 -11.74 8.69 9.34
C ARG A 263 -10.69 7.62 9.01
N LEU A 264 -9.54 7.67 9.67
CA LEU A 264 -8.64 6.51 9.68
C LEU A 264 -9.36 5.30 10.29
N TYR A 265 -9.15 4.13 9.70
CA TYR A 265 -9.78 2.90 10.13
C TYR A 265 -8.82 1.73 9.89
N ASN A 266 -8.38 1.07 10.96
CA ASN A 266 -7.32 0.06 10.85
C ASN A 266 -7.91 -1.29 10.45
N ILE A 267 -7.90 -1.63 9.17
CA ILE A 267 -8.46 -2.89 8.69
C ILE A 267 -7.52 -4.05 9.10
N PRO A 268 -8.01 -5.10 9.77
CA PRO A 268 -7.18 -6.25 10.09
C PRO A 268 -6.74 -6.98 8.82
N THR A 269 -5.69 -7.79 8.89
CA THR A 269 -5.29 -8.64 7.76
C THR A 269 -6.44 -9.58 7.36
N GLY A 270 -6.69 -9.70 6.05
CA GLY A 270 -7.81 -10.43 5.47
C GLY A 270 -9.18 -9.75 5.64
N GLY A 271 -9.25 -8.58 6.27
CA GLY A 271 -10.49 -7.83 6.45
C GLY A 271 -10.84 -6.95 5.25
N VAL A 272 -12.11 -6.51 5.21
CA VAL A 272 -12.64 -5.60 4.18
C VAL A 272 -13.42 -4.47 4.83
N ILE A 273 -13.38 -3.28 4.24
CA ILE A 273 -14.24 -2.14 4.62
C ILE A 273 -15.06 -1.69 3.41
N PRO A 274 -16.40 -1.70 3.50
CA PRO A 274 -17.24 -1.04 2.51
C PRO A 274 -17.32 0.46 2.79
N VAL A 275 -17.13 1.26 1.74
CA VAL A 275 -17.16 2.73 1.78
C VAL A 275 -17.83 3.26 0.52
N VAL A 276 -18.85 4.11 0.65
CA VAL A 276 -19.35 4.89 -0.50
C VAL A 276 -18.46 6.13 -0.65
N ILE A 277 -17.75 6.21 -1.76
CA ILE A 277 -16.89 7.35 -2.12
C ILE A 277 -17.55 8.13 -3.26
N GLU A 278 -17.46 9.45 -3.19
CA GLU A 278 -17.96 10.38 -4.20
C GLU A 278 -16.81 11.20 -4.78
N ILE A 279 -16.66 11.18 -6.11
CA ILE A 279 -15.79 12.11 -6.83
C ILE A 279 -16.48 13.47 -6.93
N GLN A 280 -15.74 14.55 -6.66
CA GLN A 280 -16.28 15.91 -6.64
C GLN A 280 -15.92 16.68 -7.91
N ASP A 281 -16.77 17.63 -8.31
CA ASP A 281 -16.53 18.54 -9.45
C ASP A 281 -15.54 19.68 -9.10
N ASN A 282 -14.59 19.41 -8.21
CA ASN A 282 -13.52 20.34 -7.84
C ASN A 282 -12.20 19.58 -7.68
N TYR A 283 -11.11 20.33 -7.77
CA TYR A 283 -9.76 19.78 -7.85
C TYR A 283 -8.86 20.50 -6.85
N LYS A 284 -7.82 19.82 -6.39
CA LYS A 284 -6.80 20.38 -5.51
C LYS A 284 -5.42 19.91 -5.91
N ILE A 285 -4.42 20.70 -5.53
CA ILE A 285 -3.01 20.31 -5.69
C ILE A 285 -2.63 19.36 -4.55
N TYR A 286 -2.05 18.22 -4.92
CA TYR A 286 -1.39 17.28 -4.03
C TYR A 286 0.11 17.63 -4.03
N PRO A 287 0.66 18.17 -2.93
CA PRO A 287 2.08 18.49 -2.85
C PRO A 287 2.92 17.23 -3.05
N LEU A 288 4.12 17.41 -3.60
CA LEU A 288 5.09 16.35 -3.85
C LEU A 288 6.52 16.82 -3.51
N ASP A 289 6.67 17.95 -2.81
CA ASP A 289 7.96 18.48 -2.40
C ASP A 289 8.67 17.60 -1.36
N GLN A 290 7.90 16.83 -0.58
CA GLN A 290 8.34 15.83 0.39
C GLN A 290 7.77 14.45 0.07
N ALA A 291 7.69 14.15 -1.24
CA ALA A 291 7.21 12.87 -1.77
C ALA A 291 8.00 11.66 -1.25
N TYR A 292 9.27 11.84 -0.90
CA TYR A 292 10.14 10.76 -0.44
C TYR A 292 11.00 11.19 0.75
N THR A 293 11.23 10.25 1.66
CA THR A 293 12.25 10.29 2.69
C THR A 293 13.39 9.33 2.29
N ASN A 294 14.57 9.48 2.90
CA ASN A 294 15.71 8.61 2.63
C ASN A 294 15.97 7.64 3.79
N PHE A 295 16.76 6.61 3.52
CA PHE A 295 17.14 5.60 4.51
C PHE A 295 17.74 6.19 5.79
N PHE A 296 18.47 7.31 5.69
CA PHE A 296 19.05 7.94 6.88
C PHE A 296 17.98 8.47 7.84
N PHE A 297 16.95 9.12 7.31
CA PHE A 297 15.79 9.56 8.09
C PHE A 297 14.91 8.42 8.57
N TRP A 298 14.86 7.33 7.80
CA TRP A 298 14.12 6.13 8.17
C TRP A 298 14.77 5.34 9.31
N CYS A 299 16.09 5.10 9.25
CA CYS A 299 16.80 4.31 10.24
C CYS A 299 17.32 5.20 11.40
N PRO A 300 16.79 5.07 12.62
CA PRO A 300 17.22 5.90 13.76
C PRO A 300 18.70 5.72 14.13
N LEU A 301 19.31 4.56 13.86
CA LEU A 301 20.74 4.31 14.11
C LEU A 301 21.67 5.01 13.11
N SER A 302 21.13 5.50 12.00
CA SER A 302 21.89 6.17 10.96
C SER A 302 21.86 7.70 11.09
N GLN A 303 21.13 8.22 12.08
CA GLN A 303 21.15 9.62 12.45
C GLN A 303 22.50 9.98 13.09
N PRO A 304 23.18 11.06 12.66
CA PRO A 304 24.35 11.55 13.37
C PRO A 304 23.95 11.93 14.79
N ASN A 305 24.74 11.54 15.80
CA ASN A 305 24.54 11.97 17.19
C ASN A 305 24.65 13.49 17.28
N ILE A 306 23.53 14.20 17.16
CA ILE A 306 23.46 15.64 17.46
C ILE A 306 23.32 15.77 18.98
N THR A 307 24.45 15.71 19.69
CA THR A 307 24.51 16.19 21.07
C THR A 307 24.61 17.71 21.03
N THR A 308 23.50 18.42 21.28
CA THR A 308 23.55 19.86 21.58
C THR A 308 24.20 20.03 22.95
N ARG A 309 25.51 20.32 22.96
CA ARG A 309 26.18 20.85 24.15
C ARG A 309 26.07 22.37 24.09
N VAL A 310 25.20 22.94 24.92
CA VAL A 310 25.14 24.39 25.14
C VAL A 310 26.24 24.69 26.16
N ASP A 311 27.45 24.99 25.68
CA ASP A 311 28.47 25.66 26.48
C ASP A 311 28.68 27.05 25.88
N ASP A 312 28.70 28.04 26.78
CA ASP A 312 28.72 29.47 26.51
C ASP A 312 29.80 29.89 25.50
N GLY A 313 29.35 30.38 24.33
CA GLY A 313 30.11 31.34 23.53
C GLY A 313 31.41 30.88 22.90
N ALA A 314 31.41 29.85 22.06
CA ALA A 314 32.36 29.71 20.94
C ALA A 314 31.88 28.66 19.94
N THR A 315 31.71 29.04 18.67
CA THR A 315 31.38 28.10 17.60
C THR A 315 32.60 27.24 17.27
N ILE A 316 32.54 25.94 17.60
CA ILE A 316 33.41 24.92 17.01
C ILE A 316 32.50 23.81 16.48
N VAL A 317 32.43 23.69 15.15
CA VAL A 317 31.82 22.53 14.48
C VAL A 317 32.72 21.33 14.75
N THR A 318 32.31 20.48 15.69
CA THR A 318 32.98 19.19 15.91
C THR A 318 32.19 18.14 15.14
N THR A 319 32.69 17.75 13.97
CA THR A 319 32.21 16.54 13.27
C THR A 319 32.56 15.33 14.13
N VAL A 320 31.58 14.77 14.82
CA VAL A 320 31.71 13.46 15.48
C VAL A 320 31.19 12.40 14.51
N SER A 321 32.11 11.63 13.95
CA SER A 321 31.79 10.43 13.17
C SER A 321 31.03 9.44 14.06
N ALA A 322 29.83 9.05 13.65
CA ALA A 322 29.12 7.94 14.26
C ALA A 322 29.89 6.64 13.95
N SER A 323 30.59 6.10 14.95
CA SER A 323 31.09 4.72 14.88
C SER A 323 29.97 3.77 15.31
N TYR A 324 28.96 3.58 14.45
CA TYR A 324 28.22 2.33 14.47
C TYR A 324 29.07 1.29 13.74
N SER A 325 29.60 0.33 14.48
CA SER A 325 30.22 -0.85 13.90
C SER A 325 29.11 -1.74 13.37
N ALA A 326 28.69 -1.50 12.12
CA ALA A 326 27.95 -2.53 11.38
C ALA A 326 28.77 -3.84 11.45
N PRO A 327 28.13 -5.03 11.54
CA PRO A 327 28.83 -6.27 11.25
C PRO A 327 29.52 -6.10 9.89
N SER A 328 30.83 -6.35 9.86
CA SER A 328 31.80 -6.09 8.78
C SER A 328 31.24 -5.60 7.44
N SER A 329 31.73 -4.44 7.00
CA SER A 329 31.65 -3.67 5.73
C SER A 329 31.39 -4.38 4.38
N SER A 330 30.59 -5.44 4.37
CA SER A 330 30.17 -6.25 3.23
C SER A 330 28.71 -5.97 2.82
N ALA A 331 27.95 -5.22 3.64
CA ALA A 331 26.49 -5.09 3.51
C ALA A 331 26.01 -4.03 2.49
N LEU A 332 26.80 -2.97 2.22
CA LEU A 332 26.44 -1.98 1.19
C LEU A 332 26.90 -2.43 -0.21
N THR A 333 27.94 -3.27 -0.28
CA THR A 333 28.36 -3.91 -1.52
C THR A 333 27.52 -5.16 -1.83
N SER A 334 26.95 -5.85 -0.84
CA SER A 334 26.14 -7.05 -1.07
C SER A 334 24.80 -6.77 -1.75
N ALA A 335 24.14 -5.64 -1.48
CA ALA A 335 22.88 -5.30 -2.16
C ALA A 335 23.08 -5.02 -3.66
N ALA A 336 24.23 -4.43 -4.04
CA ALA A 336 24.61 -4.25 -5.44
C ALA A 336 25.23 -5.52 -6.07
N ALA A 337 25.90 -6.36 -5.27
CA ALA A 337 26.55 -7.59 -5.74
C ALA A 337 25.58 -8.77 -5.89
N TYR A 338 24.46 -8.82 -5.15
CA TYR A 338 23.46 -9.87 -5.33
C TYR A 338 22.70 -9.74 -6.66
N LYS A 339 22.48 -8.50 -7.16
CA LYS A 339 21.89 -8.23 -8.49
C LYS A 339 22.85 -8.44 -9.67
N SER A 340 24.12 -8.80 -9.43
CA SER A 340 25.09 -9.13 -10.50
C SER A 340 25.46 -10.61 -10.55
N ALA A 341 24.81 -11.47 -9.74
CA ALA A 341 25.07 -12.91 -9.70
C ALA A 341 23.81 -13.79 -9.84
N THR A 342 22.75 -13.26 -10.46
CA THR A 342 21.58 -14.03 -10.93
C THR A 342 21.26 -13.66 -12.36
#